data_AF-A0A2S5R175-F1
#
_entry.id   AF-A0A2S5R175-F1
#
_cell.length_a   1.000
_cell.length_b   1.000
_cell.length_c   1.000
_cell.angle_alpha   90.00
_cell.angle_beta   90.00
_cell.angle_gamma   90.00
#
_symmetry.space_group_name_H-M   'P 1'
#
loop_
_entity.id
_entity.type
_entity.pdbx_description
1 polymer ?
#
loop_
_entity_poly.entity_id
_entity_poly.type
_entity_poly.pdbx_seq_one_letter_code
_entity_poly.pdbx_strand_id
1 'polypeptide(L)' 'MELKAIRTEDEYNLALKEISPFFDSEPTQGTDDFDRFEMLLILIESYESKHYPMAPPDPSEAIKFRMEQEGLIPKFRS' A
#
# COMPACT_ATOMS: atom_id res chain seq x y z
N MET A 1 -4.48 -23.82 -4.27
CA MET A 1 -3.24 -23.03 -4.42
C MET A 1 -2.38 -23.30 -3.20
N GLU A 2 -1.08 -23.58 -3.32
CA GLU A 2 -0.22 -23.60 -2.12
C GLU A 2 0.03 -22.16 -1.69
N LEU A 3 -0.45 -21.78 -0.50
CA LEU A 3 -0.18 -20.48 0.08
C LEU A 3 1.31 -20.38 0.43
N LYS A 4 2.05 -19.50 -0.23
CA LYS A 4 3.47 -19.28 0.03
C LYS A 4 3.73 -17.80 0.24
N ALA A 5 4.59 -17.51 1.20
CA ALA A 5 5.08 -16.16 1.42
C ALA A 5 5.80 -15.67 0.16
N ILE A 6 5.57 -14.41 -0.21
CA ILE A 6 6.32 -13.69 -1.24
C ILE A 6 7.69 -13.34 -0.66
N ARG A 7 8.76 -13.77 -1.33
CA ARG A 7 10.16 -13.58 -0.91
C ARG A 7 11.00 -12.83 -1.92
N THR A 8 10.58 -12.79 -3.18
CA THR A 8 11.30 -12.11 -4.27
C THR A 8 10.42 -11.07 -4.94
N GLU A 9 11.07 -10.14 -5.63
CA GLU A 9 10.38 -9.10 -6.41
C GLU A 9 9.56 -9.71 -7.57
N ASP A 10 10.03 -10.80 -8.17
CA ASP A 10 9.29 -11.51 -9.22
C ASP A 10 7.99 -12.13 -8.70
N GLU A 11 8.02 -12.73 -7.51
CA GLU A 11 6.83 -13.26 -6.84
C GLU A 11 5.85 -12.14 -6.47
N TYR A 12 6.38 -10.99 -6.04
CA TYR A 12 5.59 -9.78 -5.75
C TYR A 12 4.90 -9.25 -7.00
N ASN A 13 5.63 -9.10 -8.11
CA ASN A 13 5.08 -8.64 -9.39
C ASN A 13 4.02 -9.62 -9.95
N LEU A 14 4.22 -10.92 -9.75
CA LEU A 14 3.21 -11.92 -10.11
C LEU A 14 1.94 -11.76 -9.28
N ALA A 15 2.07 -11.56 -7.96
CA ALA A 15 0.93 -11.32 -7.08
C ALA A 15 0.18 -10.04 -7.45
N LEU A 16 0.89 -8.94 -7.77
CA LEU A 16 0.29 -7.70 -8.26
C LEU A 16 -0.50 -7.91 -9.55
N LYS A 17 0.06 -8.67 -10.50
CA LYS A 17 -0.62 -9.00 -11.75
C LYS A 17 -1.85 -9.87 -11.53
N GLU A 18 -1.78 -10.79 -10.58
CA GLU A 18 -2.87 -11.70 -10.24
C GLU A 18 -4.02 -10.97 -9.54
N ILE A 19 -3.71 -10.03 -8.65
CA ILE A 19 -4.72 -9.28 -7.90
C ILE A 19 -5.38 -8.17 -8.72
N SER A 20 -4.68 -7.63 -9.73
CA SER A 20 -5.14 -6.50 -10.54
C SER A 20 -6.57 -6.62 -11.08
N PRO A 21 -7.02 -7.77 -11.65
CA PRO A 21 -8.38 -7.90 -12.18
C PRO A 21 -9.48 -7.80 -11.12
N PHE A 22 -9.18 -8.12 -9.86
CA PHE A 22 -10.14 -8.02 -8.77
C PHE A 22 -10.49 -6.57 -8.41
N PHE A 23 -9.67 -5.58 -8.79
CA PHE A 23 -10.02 -4.17 -8.61
C PHE A 23 -11.04 -3.66 -9.64
N ASP A 24 -11.03 -4.23 -10.84
CA ASP A 24 -12.03 -3.91 -11.87
C ASP A 24 -13.35 -4.66 -11.64
N SER A 25 -13.27 -5.84 -11.01
CA SER A 25 -14.40 -6.71 -10.72
C SER A 25 -14.21 -7.35 -9.34
N GLU A 26 -14.57 -6.61 -8.31
CA GLU A 26 -14.43 -7.06 -6.91
C GLU A 26 -15.24 -8.33 -6.64
N PRO A 27 -14.63 -9.40 -6.10
CA PRO A 27 -15.33 -10.64 -5.79
C PRO A 27 -16.40 -10.46 -4.71
N THR A 28 -17.48 -11.23 -4.83
CA THR A 28 -18.51 -11.27 -3.79
C THR A 28 -18.00 -11.97 -2.54
N GLN A 29 -18.26 -11.40 -1.37
CA GLN A 29 -17.92 -12.00 -0.08
C GLN A 29 -18.46 -13.43 0.08
N GLY A 30 -17.67 -14.29 0.71
CA GLY A 30 -18.02 -15.71 0.95
C GLY A 30 -17.84 -16.61 -0.27
N THR A 31 -17.17 -16.12 -1.33
CA THR A 31 -16.75 -16.92 -2.47
C THR A 31 -15.27 -17.24 -2.40
N ASP A 32 -14.85 -18.34 -3.04
CA ASP A 32 -13.44 -18.73 -3.13
C ASP A 32 -12.57 -17.63 -3.77
N ASP A 33 -13.13 -16.85 -4.69
CA ASP A 33 -12.43 -15.73 -5.33
C ASP A 33 -12.21 -14.57 -4.35
N PHE A 34 -13.16 -14.31 -3.44
CA PHE A 34 -12.98 -13.32 -2.38
C PHE A 34 -11.90 -13.77 -1.38
N ASP A 35 -11.92 -15.04 -0.98
CA ASP A 35 -10.88 -15.60 -0.12
C ASP A 35 -9.50 -15.46 -0.79
N ARG A 36 -9.41 -15.70 -2.10
CA ARG A 36 -8.18 -15.52 -2.87
C ARG A 36 -7.74 -14.05 -2.94
N PHE A 37 -8.66 -13.12 -3.17
CA PHE A 37 -8.37 -11.68 -3.19
C PHE A 37 -7.80 -11.20 -1.86
N GLU A 38 -8.46 -11.55 -0.75
CA GLU A 38 -8.00 -11.23 0.62
C GLU A 38 -6.62 -11.81 0.91
N MET A 39 -6.37 -13.07 0.52
CA MET A 39 -5.06 -13.68 0.72
C MET A 39 -3.96 -12.98 -0.08
N LEU A 40 -4.22 -12.58 -1.33
CA LEU A 40 -3.27 -11.83 -2.15
C LEU A 40 -2.95 -10.47 -1.52
N LEU A 41 -3.96 -9.74 -1.02
CA LEU A 41 -3.77 -8.48 -0.31
C LEU A 41 -2.81 -8.64 0.87
N ILE A 42 -3.08 -9.61 1.75
CA ILE A 42 -2.27 -9.85 2.97
C ILE A 42 -0.81 -10.20 2.61
N LEU A 43 -0.61 -11.03 1.58
CA LEU A 43 0.73 -11.42 1.14
C LEU A 43 1.51 -10.24 0.56
N ILE A 44 0.86 -9.41 -0.26
CA ILE A 44 1.42 -8.19 -0.83
C ILE A 44 1.81 -7.22 0.28
N GLU A 45 0.90 -6.92 1.21
CA GLU A 45 1.17 -6.02 2.34
C GLU A 45 2.35 -6.53 3.21
N SER A 46 2.41 -7.84 3.46
CA SER A 46 3.51 -8.44 4.23
C SER A 46 4.86 -8.30 3.52
N TYR A 47 4.89 -8.31 2.19
CA TYR A 47 6.10 -8.08 1.42
C TYR A 47 6.48 -6.60 1.43
N GLU A 48 5.52 -5.71 1.16
CA GLU A 48 5.73 -4.26 1.09
C GLU A 48 6.20 -3.69 2.43
N SER A 49 5.60 -4.09 3.54
CA SER A 49 6.02 -3.64 4.88
C SER A 49 7.49 -3.94 5.21
N LYS A 50 8.09 -4.95 4.59
CA LYS A 50 9.50 -5.34 4.77
C LYS A 50 10.44 -4.68 3.77
N HIS A 51 10.00 -4.47 2.53
CA HIS A 51 10.85 -4.01 1.42
C HIS A 51 10.67 -2.53 1.10
N TYR A 52 9.48 -1.99 1.33
CA TYR A 52 9.09 -0.60 1.11
C TYR A 52 8.53 0.00 2.41
N PRO A 53 9.33 0.05 3.49
CA PRO A 53 8.88 0.69 4.72
C PRO A 53 8.52 2.15 4.41
N MET A 54 7.31 2.58 4.78
CA MET A 54 6.93 3.98 4.67
C MET A 54 7.93 4.80 5.50
N ALA A 55 8.78 5.55 4.82
CA ALA A 55 9.57 6.57 5.49
C ALA A 55 8.57 7.56 6.11
N PRO A 56 8.76 7.98 7.37
CA PRO A 56 7.96 9.10 7.88
C PRO A 56 8.12 10.28 6.91
N PRO A 57 7.06 11.06 6.67
CA PRO A 57 7.16 12.25 5.83
C PRO A 57 8.32 13.09 6.33
N ASP A 58 9.11 13.65 5.41
CA ASP A 58 10.21 14.52 5.79
C ASP A 58 9.67 15.59 6.76
N PRO A 59 10.34 15.87 7.89
CA PRO A 59 9.82 16.81 8.87
C PRO A 59 9.42 18.16 8.28
N SER A 60 10.09 18.62 7.21
CA SER A 60 9.72 19.84 6.49
C SER A 60 8.41 19.68 5.69
N GLU A 61 8.17 18.52 5.08
CA GLU A 61 6.90 18.21 4.41
C GLU A 61 5.76 18.05 5.41
N ALA A 62 6.01 17.40 6.55
CA ALA A 62 5.04 17.29 7.64
C ALA A 62 4.64 18.67 8.20
N ILE A 63 5.61 19.59 8.34
CA ILE A 63 5.36 20.98 8.75
C ILE A 63 4.57 21.72 7.67
N LYS A 64 4.92 21.61 6.38
CA LYS A 64 4.15 22.23 5.28
C LYS A 64 2.71 21.73 5.26
N PHE A 65 2.50 20.42 5.38
CA PHE A 65 1.17 19.82 5.44
C PHE A 65 0.35 20.38 6.61
N ARG A 66 0.94 20.49 7.81
CA ARG A 66 0.30 21.14 8.97
C ARG A 66 0.00 22.61 8.72
N MET A 67 0.94 23.35 8.13
CA MET A 67 0.76 24.77 7.79
C MET A 67 -0.39 24.97 6.80
N GLU A 68 -0.52 24.11 5.78
CA GLU A 68 -1.63 24.16 4.82
C GLU A 68 -2.99 23.85 5.48
N GLN A 69 -3.05 22.83 6.35
CA GLN A 69 -4.28 22.50 7.10
C GLN A 69 -4.72 23.64 8.04
N GLU A 70 -3.76 24.36 8.62
CA GLU A 70 -4.00 25.46 9.57
C GLU A 70 -4.02 26.85 8.91
N GLY A 71 -3.84 26.94 7.58
CA GLY A 71 -3.79 28.22 6.86
C GLY A 71 -2.62 29.13 7.23
N LEU A 72 -1.52 28.55 7.72
CA LEU A 72 -0.32 29.27 8.17
C LEU A 72 0.62 29.57 7.00
N ILE A 73 1.16 30.80 6.97
CA ILE A 73 2.16 31.22 5.98
C ILE A 73 3.52 31.48 6.64
N PRO A 74 4.65 31.19 5.96
CA PRO A 74 5.98 31.48 6.50
C PRO A 74 6.13 32.98 6.77
N LYS A 75 6.52 33.32 8.00
CA LYS A 75 6.80 34.71 8.38
C LYS A 75 8.28 35.01 8.13
N PHE A 76 8.57 35.67 7.03
CA PHE A 76 9.91 36.23 6.79
C PHE A 76 10.12 37.43 7.72
N ARG A 77 11.19 37.40 8.52
CA ARG A 77 11.66 38.60 9.24
C ARG A 77 12.61 39.34 8.31
N SER A 78 12.25 40.57 7.95
CA SER A 78 13.13 41.57 7.33
C SER A 78 14.17 42.09 8.33
#